data_AF-A0A2D0ISG1-F1
#
_entry.id   AF-A0A2D0ISG1-F1
#
_cell.length_a   1.000
_cell.length_b   1.000
_cell.length_c   1.000
_cell.angle_alpha   90.00
_cell.angle_beta   90.00
_cell.angle_gamma   90.00
#
_symmetry.space_group_name_H-M   'P 1'
#
loop_
_entity.id
_entity.type
_entity.pdbx_description
1 polymer ?
#
loop_
_entity_poly.entity_id
_entity_poly.type
_entity_poly.pdbx_seq_one_letter_code
_entity_poly.pdbx_strand_id
1 'polypeptide(L)'
;MASLEFISYQPRQGEISDGSLQWTELKRKSIKNFPQIVWENNSTWAEANLWALDQATSSKRDLKTVRSNMSHLLAYAKWLEAESIDWWFSTTAKTTIV
;
A
#
# COMPACT_ATOMS: atom_id res chain seq x y z
N MET A 1 9.00 3.60 13.84
CA MET A 1 7.64 3.00 13.86
C MET A 1 6.88 3.37 12.58
N ALA A 2 6.04 2.48 12.07
CA ALA A 2 5.26 2.65 10.86
C ALA A 2 4.34 3.86 10.96
N SER A 3 4.21 4.58 9.84
CA SER A 3 3.39 5.78 9.70
C SER A 3 2.39 5.63 8.54
N LEU A 4 1.36 6.48 8.58
CA LEU A 4 0.37 6.60 7.51
C LEU A 4 0.56 7.96 6.84
N GLU A 5 1.08 7.92 5.63
CA GLU A 5 1.35 9.10 4.81
C GLU A 5 0.21 9.34 3.82
N PHE A 6 0.00 10.61 3.46
CA PHE A 6 -1.05 11.00 2.51
C PHE A 6 -0.43 11.63 1.28
N ILE A 7 -0.62 10.97 0.13
CA ILE A 7 -0.05 11.42 -1.14
C ILE A 7 -1.12 11.88 -2.12
N SER A 8 -0.72 12.68 -3.11
CA SER A 8 -1.56 12.96 -4.27
C SER A 8 -1.25 11.95 -5.37
N TYR A 9 -2.09 10.93 -5.50
CA TYR A 9 -1.90 9.89 -6.51
C TYR A 9 -2.39 10.37 -7.88
N GLN A 10 -1.48 10.34 -8.86
CA GLN A 10 -1.75 10.64 -10.25
C GLN A 10 -1.41 9.41 -11.12
N PRO A 11 -2.43 8.73 -11.69
CA PRO A 11 -2.18 7.60 -12.56
C PRO A 11 -1.56 8.07 -13.88
N ARG A 12 -0.34 7.60 -14.17
CA ARG A 12 0.36 7.82 -15.43
C ARG A 12 0.78 6.47 -16.01
N GLN A 13 0.78 6.37 -17.34
CA GLN A 13 1.29 5.22 -18.05
C GLN A 13 2.59 5.62 -18.72
N GLY A 14 3.66 4.88 -18.46
CA GLY A 14 4.90 5.00 -19.22
C GLY A 14 4.83 4.09 -20.43
N GLU A 15 4.91 4.66 -21.63
CA GLU A 15 5.08 3.91 -22.87
C GLU A 15 6.44 4.25 -23.47
N ILE A 16 7.18 3.23 -23.92
CA ILE A 16 8.45 3.44 -24.60
C ILE A 16 8.12 3.50 -26.09
N SER A 17 8.19 4.71 -26.67
CA SER A 17 8.07 4.94 -28.11
C SER A 17 9.37 5.52 -28.63
N ASP A 18 9.90 4.91 -29.69
CA ASP A 18 11.13 5.33 -30.37
C ASP A 18 12.35 5.51 -29.44
N GLY A 19 12.51 4.60 -28.46
CA GLY A 19 13.62 4.65 -27.50
C GLY A 19 13.53 5.76 -26.45
N SER A 20 12.41 6.50 -26.41
CA SER A 20 12.14 7.53 -25.42
C SER A 20 10.98 7.13 -24.50
N LEU A 21 11.09 7.44 -23.21
CA LEU A 21 10.02 7.23 -22.24
C LEU A 21 8.99 8.36 -22.37
N GLN A 22 7.81 8.03 -22.88
CA GLN A 22 6.67 8.94 -22.96
C GLN A 22 5.72 8.67 -21.81
N TRP A 23 5.40 9.70 -21.03
CA TRP A 23 4.39 9.62 -19.98
C TRP A 23 3.05 10.08 -20.52
N THR A 24 2.10 9.16 -20.62
CA THR A 24 0.73 9.47 -21.03
C THR A 24 -0.18 9.50 -19.81
N GLU A 25 -1.05 10.51 -19.73
CA GLU A 25 -2.05 10.60 -18.69
C GLU A 25 -3.11 9.52 -18.89
N LEU A 26 -3.39 8.76 -17.82
CA LEU A 26 -4.48 7.80 -17.84
C LEU A 26 -5.80 8.52 -17.56
N LYS A 27 -6.89 8.09 -18.20
CA LYS A 27 -8.27 8.58 -17.94
C LYS A 27 -8.78 8.29 -16.52
N ARG A 28 -7.97 7.65 -15.66
CA ARG A 28 -8.32 7.32 -14.28
C ARG A 28 -8.28 8.60 -13.43
N LYS A 29 -9.24 8.75 -12.51
CA LYS A 29 -9.29 9.93 -11.62
C LYS A 29 -8.04 9.97 -10.73
N SER A 30 -7.48 11.16 -10.58
CA SER A 30 -6.49 11.43 -9.55
C SER A 30 -7.12 11.34 -8.16
N ILE A 31 -6.37 10.82 -7.19
CA ILE A 31 -6.85 10.61 -5.83
C ILE A 31 -6.04 11.52 -4.91
N LYS A 32 -6.69 12.57 -4.39
CA LYS A 32 -6.09 13.45 -3.39
C LYS A 32 -6.08 12.79 -2.03
N ASN A 33 -5.02 13.01 -1.25
CA ASN A 33 -4.87 12.50 0.12
C ASN A 33 -5.10 10.97 0.18
N PHE A 34 -4.42 10.26 -0.71
CA PHE A 34 -4.42 8.81 -0.79
C PHE A 34 -3.52 8.23 0.30
N PRO A 35 -4.03 7.36 1.19
CA PRO A 35 -3.25 6.77 2.28
C PRO A 35 -2.20 5.77 1.78
N GLN A 36 -0.99 5.85 2.33
CA GLN A 36 0.11 4.91 2.14
C GLN A 36 0.71 4.55 3.50
N ILE A 37 0.92 3.26 3.77
CA ILE A 37 1.68 2.81 4.94
C ILE A 37 3.16 2.76 4.58
N VAL A 38 3.97 3.40 5.42
CA VAL A 38 5.43 3.45 5.32
C VAL A 38 6.00 2.89 6.62
N TRP A 39 6.94 1.95 6.50
CA TRP A 39 7.68 1.34 7.60
C TRP A 39 8.74 2.30 8.15
N GLU A 40 9.29 2.00 9.32
CA GLU A 40 10.36 2.82 9.91
C GLU A 40 11.60 3.00 9.01
N ASN A 41 11.92 1.98 8.21
CA ASN A 41 13.06 1.99 7.30
C ASN A 41 12.80 2.77 5.98
N ASN A 42 11.75 3.59 5.92
CA ASN A 42 11.26 4.30 4.72
C ASN A 42 10.81 3.38 3.57
N SER A 43 10.76 2.07 3.77
CA SER A 43 10.15 1.16 2.80
C SER A 43 8.63 1.22 2.95
N THR A 44 7.90 0.89 1.90
CA THR A 44 6.44 0.89 1.92
C THR A 44 5.89 -0.51 2.12
N TRP A 45 4.72 -0.63 2.76
CA TRP A 45 3.96 -1.87 2.73
C TRP A 45 3.26 -2.02 1.37
N ALA A 46 3.95 -2.63 0.41
CA ALA A 46 3.51 -2.71 -0.98
C ALA A 46 2.10 -3.31 -1.12
N GLU A 47 1.82 -4.41 -0.43
CA GLU A 47 0.55 -5.14 -0.52
C GLU A 47 -0.62 -4.35 0.04
N ALA A 48 -0.47 -3.77 1.24
CA ALA A 48 -1.49 -2.91 1.84
C ALA A 48 -1.76 -1.68 0.96
N ASN A 49 -0.70 -1.09 0.39
CA ASN A 49 -0.80 0.09 -0.47
C ASN A 49 -1.44 -0.22 -1.83
N LEU A 50 -1.13 -1.37 -2.44
CA LEU A 50 -1.77 -1.84 -3.68
C LEU A 50 -3.25 -2.17 -3.45
N TRP A 51 -3.57 -2.84 -2.34
CA TRP A 51 -4.95 -3.08 -1.95
C TRP A 51 -5.71 -1.76 -1.77
N ALA A 52 -5.14 -0.78 -1.06
CA ALA A 52 -5.77 0.53 -0.89
C ALA A 52 -6.02 1.24 -2.23
N LEU A 53 -5.09 1.10 -3.19
CA LEU A 53 -5.23 1.67 -4.52
C LEU A 53 -6.37 1.01 -5.30
N ASP A 54 -6.44 -0.32 -5.28
CA ASP A 54 -7.56 -1.06 -5.88
C ASP A 54 -8.90 -0.64 -5.26
N GLN A 55 -8.97 -0.53 -3.94
CA GLN A 55 -10.20 -0.11 -3.25
C GLN A 55 -10.61 1.34 -3.55
N ALA A 56 -9.64 2.25 -3.71
CA ALA A 56 -9.92 3.64 -4.01
C ALA A 56 -10.21 3.90 -5.51
N THR A 57 -9.76 3.01 -6.40
CA THR A 57 -10.01 3.10 -7.85
C THR A 57 -11.25 2.32 -8.27
N SER A 58 -11.59 1.24 -7.57
CA SER A 58 -12.85 0.53 -7.70
C SER A 58 -13.97 1.45 -7.23
N SER A 59 -14.92 1.78 -8.09
CA SER A 59 -16.08 2.66 -7.81
C SER A 59 -17.03 2.14 -6.71
N LYS A 60 -16.65 1.07 -6.02
CA LYS A 60 -17.41 0.36 -5.00
C LYS A 60 -17.23 0.93 -3.59
N ARG A 61 -16.18 1.71 -3.30
CA ARG A 61 -15.89 2.20 -1.93
C ARG A 61 -15.46 3.66 -1.91
N ASP A 62 -15.94 4.39 -0.90
CA ASP A 62 -15.52 5.77 -0.64
C ASP A 62 -14.11 5.80 -0.02
N LEU A 63 -13.34 6.84 -0.36
CA LEU A 63 -11.98 7.06 0.13
C LEU A 63 -11.95 7.19 1.67
N LYS A 64 -13.02 7.70 2.28
CA LYS A 64 -13.14 7.76 3.75
C LYS A 64 -13.08 6.36 4.38
N THR A 65 -13.75 5.38 3.77
CA THR A 65 -13.72 3.98 4.23
C THR A 65 -12.34 3.37 4.03
N VAL A 66 -11.70 3.63 2.88
CA VAL A 66 -10.32 3.15 2.63
C VAL A 66 -9.37 3.70 3.69
N ARG A 67 -9.46 4.98 4.04
CA ARG A 67 -8.65 5.58 5.12
C ARG A 67 -8.90 4.93 6.47
N SER A 68 -10.16 4.70 6.84
CA SER A 68 -10.48 4.03 8.10
C SER A 68 -9.86 2.63 8.16
N ASN A 69 -9.92 1.88 7.07
CA ASN A 69 -9.31 0.56 6.98
C ASN A 69 -7.78 0.63 7.05
N MET A 70 -7.17 1.61 6.39
CA MET A 70 -5.72 1.84 6.45
C MET A 70 -5.24 2.22 7.85
N SER A 71 -6.05 2.93 8.64
CA SER A 71 -5.74 3.19 10.05
C SER A 71 -5.69 1.91 10.89
N HIS A 72 -6.58 0.93 10.63
CA HIS A 72 -6.53 -0.38 11.28
C HIS A 72 -5.29 -1.17 10.84
N LEU A 73 -4.95 -1.14 9.55
CA LEU A 73 -3.73 -1.75 9.03
C LEU A 73 -2.47 -1.11 9.61
N LEU A 74 -2.47 0.21 9.86
CA LEU A 74 -1.37 0.89 10.55
C LEU A 74 -1.19 0.38 11.98
N ALA A 75 -2.28 0.18 12.73
CA ALA A 75 -2.20 -0.38 14.08
C ALA A 75 -1.58 -1.79 14.05
N TYR A 76 -1.95 -2.59 13.04
CA TYR A 76 -1.35 -3.90 12.81
C TYR A 76 0.13 -3.81 12.39
N ALA A 77 0.49 -2.88 11.51
CA ALA A 77 1.88 -2.60 11.11
C ALA A 77 2.76 -2.27 12.32
N LYS A 78 2.27 -1.44 13.24
CA LYS A 78 2.97 -1.09 14.47
C LYS A 78 3.16 -2.28 15.40
N TRP A 79 2.16 -3.17 15.47
CA TRP A 79 2.28 -4.40 16.25
C TRP A 79 3.33 -5.35 15.64
N LEU A 80 3.34 -5.49 14.31
CA LEU A 80 4.34 -6.30 13.59
C LEU A 80 5.78 -5.81 13.84
N GLU A 81 6.02 -4.49 13.79
CA GLU A 81 7.32 -3.92 14.12
C GLU A 81 7.70 -4.14 15.59
N ALA A 82 6.74 -3.97 16.51
CA ALA A 82 6.98 -4.20 17.93
C ALA A 82 7.37 -5.65 18.23
N GLU A 83 6.75 -6.61 17.53
CA GLU A 83 7.05 -8.03 17.67
C GLU A 83 8.22 -8.48 16.76
N SER A 84 8.74 -7.58 15.90
CA SER A 84 9.74 -7.90 14.88
C SER A 84 9.36 -9.08 13.98
N ILE A 85 8.08 -9.13 13.58
CA ILE A 85 7.51 -10.18 12.73
C ILE A 85 7.24 -9.64 11.32
N ASP A 86 7.60 -10.41 10.31
CA ASP A 86 7.20 -10.13 8.93
C ASP A 86 5.70 -10.33 8.74
N TRP A 87 5.05 -9.43 7.99
CA TRP A 87 3.60 -9.51 7.79
C TRP A 87 3.13 -10.79 7.06
N TRP A 88 4.00 -11.41 6.25
CA TRP A 88 3.73 -12.67 5.56
C TRP A 88 4.10 -13.90 6.39
N PHE A 89 4.53 -13.72 7.64
CA PHE A 89 4.90 -14.82 8.52
C PHE A 89 3.68 -15.68 8.84
N SER A 90 3.47 -16.68 7.99
CA SER A 90 2.55 -17.78 8.22
C SER A 90 3.27 -18.82 9.04
N THR A 91 2.66 -19.30 10.13
CA THR A 91 3.22 -20.26 11.09
C THR A 91 3.41 -21.65 10.49
N THR A 92 4.26 -21.80 9.47
CA THR A 92 4.65 -23.09 8.94
C THR A 92 5.99 -23.51 9.49
N ALA A 93 5.95 -24.11 10.69
CA ALA A 93 6.71 -25.30 11.11
C ALA A 93 6.80 -25.35 12.65
N LYS A 94 5.76 -25.89 13.29
CA LYS A 94 6.01 -26.78 14.44
C LYS A 94 6.45 -28.13 13.87
N THR A 95 7.65 -28.20 13.29
CA THR A 95 8.27 -29.51 13.06
C THR A 95 8.96 -29.88 14.36
N THR A 96 8.20 -30.51 15.24
CA THR A 96 8.72 -31.30 16.35
C THR A 96 9.76 -32.26 15.79
N ILE A 97 11.02 -32.08 16.14
CA ILE A 97 12.03 -33.13 16.02
C ILE A 97 12.14 -33.73 17.42
N VAL A 98 11.57 -34.92 17.57
CA VAL A 98 11.81 -35.84 18.70
C VAL A 98 13.12 -36.57 18.42
#